data_AF-A0A397TZK6-F1
#
_entry.id   AF-A0A397TZK6-F1
#
_cell.length_a   1.000
_cell.length_b   1.000
_cell.length_c   1.000
_cell.angle_alpha   90.00
_cell.angle_beta   90.00
_cell.angle_gamma   90.00
#
_symmetry.space_group_name_H-M   'P 1'
#
loop_
_entity.id
_entity.type
_entity.pdbx_description
1 polymer ?
#
loop_
_entity_poly.entity_id
_entity_poly.type
_entity_poly.pdbx_seq_one_letter_code
_entity_poly.pdbx_strand_id
1 'polypeptide(L)'
;MDAESSLLNVIHHLQNPIPQYVLGSLPAIITIGATPFNGSGRKFSRLLRCLGCPFIGLFYFCIIKKTHETMCAYWLSADRFIDQNLTQDPRAIDYRPVGHKAMRIIPPLDPQDPKDPQNLIINTLKDCVAEASLLDRFASFVSAYYIFVGIFIGIAGATQCIEDKQDWPDIPLLFIWTLPVIYFRIKDGLVVIKEPIFNGKLSVEDYQERKLSDKQKYGLFVALISILLPWPTVVIAYFTRPVGFFCRSKFLTIICSIWSFNNTVAYIRHINGEGDVHESGIIDTIFWLSGVIILIGLGFLSVLAADPDLWVSIFGSSCYVPSSC
;
A
#
# COMPACT_ATOMS: atom_id res chain seq x y z
N MET A 1 41.56 8.89 -12.46
CA MET A 1 40.95 8.32 -13.68
C MET A 1 39.83 7.35 -13.27
N ASP A 2 39.04 7.70 -12.23
CA ASP A 2 38.39 6.69 -11.36
C ASP A 2 36.88 6.88 -11.14
N ALA A 3 36.30 7.96 -11.66
CA ALA A 3 34.86 8.21 -11.54
C ALA A 3 34.06 7.50 -12.64
N GLU A 4 34.59 7.44 -13.87
CA GLU A 4 33.95 6.77 -15.00
C GLU A 4 33.88 5.25 -14.81
N SER A 5 34.93 4.62 -14.28
CA SER A 5 34.94 3.17 -14.01
C SER A 5 33.99 2.77 -12.89
N SER A 6 33.85 3.62 -11.86
CA SER A 6 32.89 3.42 -10.76
C SER A 6 31.45 3.58 -11.23
N LEU A 7 31.16 4.61 -12.04
CA LEU A 7 29.82 4.83 -12.62
C LEU A 7 29.44 3.70 -13.59
N LEU A 8 30.36 3.24 -14.44
CA LEU A 8 30.11 2.13 -15.36
C LEU A 8 29.83 0.82 -14.61
N ASN A 9 30.56 0.55 -13.53
CA ASN A 9 30.31 -0.61 -12.67
C ASN A 9 28.95 -0.52 -11.97
N VAL A 10 28.57 0.66 -11.49
CA VAL A 10 27.23 0.90 -10.93
C VAL A 10 26.14 0.73 -11.99
N ILE A 11 26.35 1.23 -13.22
CA ILE A 11 25.41 1.07 -14.33
C ILE A 11 25.28 -0.41 -14.74
N HIS A 12 26.39 -1.16 -14.82
CA HIS A 12 26.36 -2.59 -15.07
C HIS A 12 25.69 -3.37 -13.93
N HIS A 13 25.89 -2.97 -12.68
CA HIS A 13 25.14 -3.56 -11.56
C HIS A 13 23.65 -3.20 -11.59
N LEU A 14 23.27 -1.99 -12.02
CA LEU A 14 21.87 -1.60 -12.24
C LEU A 14 21.24 -2.33 -13.44
N GLN A 15 22.06 -2.82 -14.37
CA GLN A 15 21.63 -3.69 -15.47
C GLN A 15 21.43 -5.16 -15.04
N ASN A 16 21.89 -5.55 -13.83
CA ASN A 16 21.47 -6.83 -13.26
C ASN A 16 19.95 -6.81 -13.08
N PRO A 17 19.28 -7.94 -13.33
CA PRO A 17 17.83 -7.94 -13.35
C PRO A 17 17.28 -7.78 -11.91
N ILE A 18 18.04 -8.14 -10.86
CA ILE A 18 17.68 -7.96 -9.43
C ILE A 18 17.32 -6.51 -9.06
N PRO A 19 18.19 -5.48 -9.25
CA PRO A 19 17.80 -4.09 -9.10
C PRO A 19 16.58 -3.70 -9.93
N GLN A 20 16.44 -4.22 -11.15
CA GLN A 20 15.30 -3.90 -12.02
C GLN A 20 13.97 -4.43 -11.50
N TYR A 21 13.94 -5.52 -10.73
CA TYR A 21 12.71 -6.04 -10.11
C TYR A 21 12.27 -5.24 -8.88
N VAL A 22 13.23 -4.82 -8.06
CA VAL A 22 12.97 -3.91 -6.93
C VAL A 22 12.48 -2.58 -7.47
N LEU A 23 13.24 -1.98 -8.41
CA LEU A 23 12.88 -0.74 -9.11
C LEU A 23 11.56 -0.88 -9.88
N GLY A 24 11.29 -2.05 -10.43
CA GLY A 24 10.05 -2.38 -11.12
C GLY A 24 8.84 -2.40 -10.20
N SER A 25 9.02 -2.78 -8.93
CA SER A 25 7.95 -2.84 -7.92
C SER A 25 7.76 -1.51 -7.16
N LEU A 26 8.77 -0.62 -7.20
CA LEU A 26 8.73 0.68 -6.52
C LEU A 26 7.52 1.56 -6.92
N PRO A 27 7.11 1.69 -8.20
CA PRO A 27 5.95 2.50 -8.55
C PRO A 27 4.67 2.07 -7.84
N ALA A 28 4.45 0.77 -7.66
CA ALA A 28 3.29 0.27 -6.91
C ALA A 28 3.35 0.68 -5.42
N ILE A 29 4.53 0.58 -4.81
CA ILE A 29 4.75 1.00 -3.41
C ILE A 29 4.54 2.51 -3.25
N ILE A 30 5.09 3.30 -4.17
CA ILE A 30 4.93 4.76 -4.21
C ILE A 30 3.46 5.13 -4.38
N THR A 31 2.73 4.42 -5.24
CA THR A 31 1.30 4.66 -5.47
C THR A 31 0.49 4.42 -4.20
N ILE A 32 0.78 3.35 -3.46
CA ILE A 32 0.14 3.04 -2.17
C ILE A 32 0.42 4.13 -1.12
N GLY A 33 1.64 4.67 -1.09
CA GLY A 33 2.02 5.76 -0.20
C GLY A 33 1.59 7.16 -0.66
N ALA A 34 0.94 7.27 -1.83
CA ALA A 34 0.54 8.55 -2.39
C ALA A 34 -0.45 9.26 -1.46
N THR A 35 -0.16 10.52 -1.16
CA THR A 35 -0.95 11.34 -0.25
C THR A 35 -0.96 12.80 -0.71
N PRO A 36 -2.07 13.52 -0.49
CA PRO A 36 -2.18 14.94 -0.84
C PRO A 36 -1.39 15.88 0.08
N PHE A 37 -0.70 15.37 1.09
CA PHE A 37 0.01 16.20 2.07
C PHE A 37 1.09 17.08 1.45
N ASN A 38 1.15 18.32 1.90
CA ASN A 38 2.24 19.23 1.53
C ASN A 38 3.54 18.86 2.26
N GLY A 39 4.65 18.79 1.53
CA GLY A 39 5.99 18.52 2.06
C GLY A 39 6.45 17.06 1.92
N SER A 40 7.70 16.87 1.47
CA SER A 40 8.30 15.56 1.18
C SER A 40 8.36 14.64 2.42
N GLY A 41 8.65 15.19 3.60
CA GLY A 41 8.75 14.41 4.84
C GLY A 41 7.43 13.74 5.23
N ARG A 42 6.29 14.44 5.11
CA ARG A 42 4.96 13.87 5.41
C ARG A 42 4.58 12.80 4.38
N LYS A 43 4.89 13.01 3.11
CA LYS A 43 4.70 12.00 2.06
C LYS A 43 5.53 10.74 2.31
N PHE A 44 6.81 10.91 2.65
CA PHE A 44 7.70 9.79 2.96
C PHE A 44 7.29 9.06 4.24
N SER A 45 6.85 9.79 5.27
CA SER A 45 6.31 9.18 6.49
C SER A 45 5.06 8.33 6.20
N ARG A 46 4.14 8.81 5.34
CA ARG A 46 2.97 8.03 4.91
C ARG A 46 3.39 6.78 4.12
N LEU A 47 4.36 6.91 3.22
CA LEU A 47 4.92 5.79 2.48
C LEU A 47 5.45 4.71 3.43
N LEU A 48 6.24 5.09 4.44
CA LEU A 48 6.76 4.16 5.45
C LEU A 48 5.62 3.51 6.27
N ARG A 49 4.61 4.29 6.70
CA ARG A 49 3.43 3.73 7.39
C ARG A 49 2.71 2.69 6.53
N CYS A 50 2.49 2.98 5.24
CA CYS A 50 1.87 2.05 4.30
C CYS A 50 2.75 0.83 4.00
N LEU A 51 4.07 0.99 3.98
CA LEU A 51 5.00 -0.13 3.83
C LEU A 51 5.02 -1.02 5.07
N GLY A 52 4.89 -0.45 6.27
CA GLY A 52 4.80 -1.22 7.52
C GLY A 52 3.42 -1.84 7.76
N CYS A 53 2.37 -1.21 7.23
CA CYS A 53 0.99 -1.68 7.29
C CYS A 53 0.29 -1.48 5.92
N PRO A 54 0.41 -2.45 5.01
CA PRO A 54 -0.23 -2.46 3.69
C PRO A 54 -1.73 -2.11 3.70
N PHE A 55 -2.45 -2.56 4.73
CA PHE A 55 -3.89 -2.33 4.86
C PHE A 55 -4.25 -0.85 4.78
N ILE A 56 -3.47 0.06 5.39
CA ILE A 56 -3.76 1.49 5.39
C ILE A 56 -3.77 2.09 3.98
N GLY A 57 -2.83 1.66 3.14
CA GLY A 57 -2.76 2.09 1.74
C GLY A 57 -3.86 1.47 0.90
N LEU A 58 -4.03 0.16 1.01
CA LEU A 58 -5.07 -0.59 0.30
C LEU A 58 -6.47 -0.10 0.67
N PHE A 59 -6.69 0.28 1.92
CA PHE A 59 -7.96 0.79 2.41
C PHE A 59 -8.41 2.01 1.60
N TYR A 60 -7.52 2.97 1.41
CA TYR A 60 -7.82 4.18 0.65
C TYR A 60 -8.22 3.87 -0.80
N PHE A 61 -7.43 3.06 -1.50
CA PHE A 61 -7.68 2.79 -2.92
C PHE A 61 -8.84 1.83 -3.19
N CYS A 62 -9.03 0.85 -2.32
CA CYS A 62 -10.04 -0.18 -2.53
C CYS A 62 -11.40 0.22 -1.96
N ILE A 63 -11.44 0.73 -0.72
CA ILE A 63 -12.70 0.87 0.03
C ILE A 63 -13.37 2.22 -0.20
N ILE A 64 -12.59 3.27 -0.43
CA ILE A 64 -13.15 4.61 -0.64
C ILE A 64 -13.79 4.67 -2.02
N LYS A 65 -15.04 5.15 -2.05
CA LYS A 65 -15.77 5.35 -3.31
C LYS A 65 -14.99 6.37 -4.16
N LYS A 66 -14.99 6.16 -5.47
CA LYS A 66 -14.22 6.96 -6.42
C LYS A 66 -15.02 8.15 -6.95
N THR A 67 -15.71 8.86 -6.06
CA THR A 67 -16.20 10.20 -6.39
C THR A 67 -15.23 11.21 -5.80
N HIS A 68 -15.13 12.37 -6.43
CA HIS A 68 -14.21 13.41 -6.01
C HIS A 68 -14.39 13.76 -4.52
N GLU A 69 -15.64 13.86 -4.07
CA GLU A 69 -15.98 14.23 -2.69
C GLU A 69 -15.55 13.15 -1.69
N THR A 70 -15.84 11.87 -1.97
CA THR A 70 -15.53 10.78 -1.03
C THR A 70 -14.04 10.50 -0.95
N MET A 71 -13.29 10.69 -2.04
CA MET A 71 -11.83 10.56 -2.04
C MET A 71 -11.17 11.64 -1.17
N CYS A 72 -11.62 12.89 -1.27
CA CYS A 72 -11.13 13.95 -0.41
C CYS A 72 -11.60 13.78 1.04
N ALA A 73 -12.84 13.35 1.27
CA ALA A 73 -13.39 13.14 2.60
C ALA A 73 -12.57 12.13 3.43
N TYR A 74 -11.92 11.15 2.80
CA TYR A 74 -11.02 10.23 3.50
C TYR A 74 -9.90 10.95 4.27
N TRP A 75 -9.39 12.06 3.73
CA TRP A 75 -8.28 12.83 4.28
C TRP A 75 -8.68 13.87 5.33
N LEU A 76 -9.97 13.97 5.65
CA LEU A 76 -10.49 14.90 6.66
C LEU A 76 -10.61 14.21 8.02
N SER A 77 -10.37 14.96 9.08
CA SER A 77 -10.64 14.56 10.47
C SER A 77 -12.15 14.52 10.77
N ALA A 78 -12.54 13.73 11.77
CA ALA A 78 -13.94 13.45 12.12
C ALA A 78 -14.72 14.73 12.53
N ASP A 79 -14.05 15.71 13.12
CA ASP A 79 -14.62 17.00 13.52
C ASP A 79 -15.14 17.85 12.33
N ARG A 80 -14.72 17.50 11.11
CA ARG A 80 -15.16 18.12 9.86
C ARG A 80 -16.49 17.60 9.35
N PHE A 81 -17.11 16.64 10.02
CA PHE A 81 -18.38 16.06 9.60
C PHE A 81 -19.47 16.30 10.67
N ILE A 82 -20.69 16.54 10.21
CA ILE A 82 -21.90 16.66 11.04
C ILE A 82 -22.88 15.59 10.61
N ASP A 83 -23.39 14.83 11.57
CA ASP A 83 -24.49 13.89 11.34
C ASP A 83 -25.83 14.64 11.36
N GLN A 84 -26.56 14.61 10.24
CA GLN A 84 -27.88 15.23 10.15
C GLN A 84 -29.01 14.36 10.73
N ASN A 85 -28.75 13.09 11.07
CA ASN A 85 -29.74 12.24 11.73
C ASN A 85 -30.02 12.70 13.18
N LEU A 86 -29.10 13.43 13.80
CA LEU A 86 -29.23 14.02 15.14
C LEU A 86 -30.01 15.35 15.09
N THR A 87 -31.32 15.27 14.83
CA THR A 87 -32.24 16.40 14.61
C THR A 87 -32.34 17.46 15.72
N GLN A 88 -31.74 17.26 16.90
CA GLN A 88 -31.84 18.20 18.03
C GLN A 88 -30.54 18.92 18.37
N ASP A 89 -29.39 18.46 17.86
CA ASP A 89 -28.09 19.10 18.08
C ASP A 89 -27.08 18.54 17.07
N PRO A 90 -26.75 19.26 15.97
CA PRO A 90 -25.80 18.80 14.96
C PRO A 90 -24.39 18.72 15.56
N ARG A 91 -24.07 17.59 16.18
CA ARG A 91 -22.76 17.32 16.78
C ARG A 91 -21.79 16.83 15.72
N ALA A 92 -20.51 17.14 15.96
CA ALA A 92 -19.44 16.48 15.22
C ALA A 92 -19.50 14.98 15.49
N ILE A 93 -19.20 14.18 14.47
CA ILE A 93 -19.05 12.73 14.65
C ILE A 93 -17.69 12.43 15.30
N ASP A 94 -17.66 11.38 16.13
CA ASP A 94 -16.44 11.00 16.86
C ASP A 94 -15.46 10.15 16.02
N TYR A 95 -15.88 9.72 14.84
CA TYR A 95 -15.11 8.86 13.95
C TYR A 95 -15.31 9.25 12.48
N ARG A 96 -14.30 8.98 11.65
CA ARG A 96 -14.36 9.27 10.21
C ARG A 96 -15.41 8.38 9.53
N PRO A 97 -16.20 8.94 8.59
CA PRO A 97 -17.35 8.25 7.99
C PRO A 97 -16.93 7.32 6.84
N VAL A 98 -16.00 6.40 7.09
CA VAL A 98 -15.40 5.51 6.08
C VAL A 98 -15.40 4.04 6.52
N GLY A 99 -15.36 3.13 5.54
CA GLY A 99 -15.30 1.67 5.77
C GLY A 99 -16.41 1.13 6.68
N HIS A 100 -16.04 0.60 7.85
CA HIS A 100 -17.00 -0.01 8.80
C HIS A 100 -17.99 0.98 9.40
N LYS A 101 -17.60 2.25 9.45
CA LYS A 101 -18.40 3.38 9.95
C LYS A 101 -18.82 4.30 8.80
N ALA A 102 -18.93 3.76 7.58
CA ALA A 102 -19.21 4.58 6.41
C ALA A 102 -20.55 5.30 6.52
N MET A 103 -20.56 6.59 6.16
CA MET A 103 -21.77 7.40 6.00
C MET A 103 -21.83 8.00 4.60
N ARG A 104 -23.02 8.41 4.16
CA ARG A 104 -23.24 9.05 2.87
C ARG A 104 -23.09 10.56 3.03
N ILE A 105 -22.30 11.17 2.16
CA ILE A 105 -22.23 12.63 2.04
C ILE A 105 -23.56 13.11 1.45
N ILE A 106 -24.19 14.08 2.12
CA ILE A 106 -25.44 14.66 1.66
C ILE A 106 -25.13 15.59 0.47
N PRO A 107 -25.85 15.47 -0.67
CA PRO A 107 -25.69 16.39 -1.78
C PRO A 107 -26.26 17.78 -1.41
N PRO A 108 -25.80 18.85 -2.07
CA PRO A 108 -26.36 20.18 -1.83
C PRO A 108 -27.85 20.21 -2.23
N LEU A 109 -28.62 21.04 -1.53
CA LEU A 109 -30.07 21.17 -1.76
C LEU A 109 -30.37 21.75 -3.14
N ASP A 110 -29.56 22.73 -3.57
CA ASP A 110 -29.55 23.27 -4.92
C ASP A 110 -28.13 23.25 -5.49
N PRO A 111 -27.83 22.38 -6.47
CA PRO A 111 -26.52 22.32 -7.11
C PRO A 111 -26.11 23.61 -7.83
N GLN A 112 -27.07 24.48 -8.19
CA GLN A 112 -26.82 25.72 -8.91
C GLN A 112 -26.74 26.96 -8.00
N ASP A 113 -27.07 26.86 -6.71
CA ASP A 113 -26.89 27.99 -5.78
C ASP A 113 -25.43 28.08 -5.34
N PRO A 114 -24.66 29.11 -5.78
CA PRO A 114 -23.27 29.29 -5.37
C PRO A 114 -23.13 29.73 -3.91
N LYS A 115 -24.24 30.07 -3.22
CA LYS A 115 -24.23 30.50 -1.82
C LYS A 115 -24.54 29.37 -0.84
N ASP A 116 -24.95 28.19 -1.30
CA ASP A 116 -25.09 27.01 -0.44
C ASP A 116 -23.70 26.64 0.12
N PRO A 117 -23.48 26.71 1.45
CA PRO A 117 -22.21 26.32 2.06
C PRO A 117 -21.76 24.91 1.67
N GLN A 118 -22.69 23.98 1.45
CA GLN A 118 -22.38 22.61 1.08
C GLN A 118 -21.89 22.50 -0.37
N ASN A 119 -22.44 23.31 -1.27
CA ASN A 119 -22.01 23.39 -2.66
C ASN A 119 -20.59 23.96 -2.76
N LEU A 120 -20.28 25.00 -1.99
CA LEU A 120 -18.92 25.58 -1.91
C LEU A 120 -17.88 24.55 -1.43
N ILE A 121 -18.21 23.78 -0.39
CA ILE A 121 -17.33 22.73 0.12
C ILE A 121 -17.12 21.65 -0.95
N ILE A 122 -18.20 21.13 -1.56
CA ILE A 122 -18.12 20.06 -2.57
C ILE A 122 -17.29 20.49 -3.78
N ASN A 123 -17.44 21.73 -4.26
CA ASN A 123 -16.64 22.23 -5.37
C ASN A 123 -15.16 22.35 -4.99
N THR A 124 -14.85 22.80 -3.76
CA THR A 124 -13.48 22.81 -3.24
C THR A 124 -12.87 21.40 -3.19
N LEU A 125 -13.65 20.38 -2.81
CA LEU A 125 -13.20 18.99 -2.82
C LEU A 125 -12.93 18.48 -4.24
N LYS A 126 -13.77 18.86 -5.22
CA LYS A 126 -13.57 18.50 -6.63
C LYS A 126 -12.26 19.03 -7.18
N ASP A 127 -11.91 20.27 -6.85
CA ASP A 127 -10.66 20.91 -7.28
C ASP A 127 -9.40 20.25 -6.68
N CYS A 128 -9.55 19.44 -5.63
CA CYS A 128 -8.44 18.71 -5.01
C CYS A 128 -8.11 17.38 -5.70
N VAL A 129 -8.95 16.93 -6.64
CA VAL A 129 -8.82 15.64 -7.33
C VAL A 129 -8.49 15.86 -8.80
N ALA A 130 -7.55 15.09 -9.31
CA ALA A 130 -7.18 15.10 -10.71
C ALA A 130 -6.99 13.67 -11.22
N GLU A 131 -6.96 13.52 -12.55
CA GLU A 131 -6.56 12.26 -13.16
C GLU A 131 -5.06 12.02 -13.03
N ALA A 132 -4.70 10.78 -12.76
CA ALA A 132 -3.36 10.25 -12.76
C ALA A 132 -2.76 10.44 -14.15
N SER A 133 -1.52 10.92 -14.16
CA SER A 133 -0.77 11.12 -15.39
C SER A 133 -0.63 9.80 -16.18
N LEU A 134 -0.49 9.89 -17.49
CA LEU A 134 -0.20 8.71 -18.33
C LEU A 134 1.09 8.02 -17.87
N LEU A 135 2.07 8.79 -17.41
CA LEU A 135 3.33 8.26 -16.87
C LEU A 135 3.09 7.43 -15.61
N ASP A 136 2.24 7.89 -14.70
CA ASP A 136 1.90 7.15 -13.47
C ASP A 136 1.18 5.83 -13.79
N ARG A 137 0.26 5.86 -14.76
CA ARG A 137 -0.46 4.66 -15.22
C ARG A 137 0.52 3.67 -15.86
N PHE A 138 1.42 4.14 -16.72
CA PHE A 138 2.45 3.31 -17.34
C PHE A 138 3.42 2.71 -16.31
N ALA A 139 3.90 3.50 -15.35
CA ALA A 139 4.74 3.01 -14.27
C ALA A 139 4.04 1.91 -13.44
N SER A 140 2.73 2.06 -13.21
CA SER A 140 1.93 1.02 -12.55
C SER A 140 1.82 -0.26 -13.38
N PHE A 141 1.71 -0.16 -14.70
CA PHE A 141 1.76 -1.33 -15.61
C PHE A 141 3.11 -2.06 -15.56
N VAL A 142 4.21 -1.30 -15.50
CA VAL A 142 5.55 -1.88 -15.34
C VAL A 142 5.63 -2.69 -14.03
N SER A 143 5.11 -2.17 -12.94
CA SER A 143 5.01 -2.93 -11.69
C SER A 143 4.16 -4.19 -11.81
N ALA A 144 3.00 -4.12 -12.47
CA ALA A 144 2.17 -5.30 -12.69
C ALA A 144 2.92 -6.37 -13.49
N TYR A 145 3.61 -5.98 -14.57
CA TYR A 145 4.41 -6.89 -15.39
C TYR A 145 5.43 -7.65 -14.54
N TYR A 146 6.19 -6.94 -13.71
CA TYR A 146 7.20 -7.57 -12.85
C TYR A 146 6.60 -8.50 -11.80
N ILE A 147 5.46 -8.13 -11.20
CA ILE A 147 4.74 -8.99 -10.26
C ILE A 147 4.29 -10.29 -10.96
N PHE A 148 3.68 -10.20 -12.15
CA PHE A 148 3.25 -11.38 -12.90
C PHE A 148 4.41 -12.27 -13.32
N VAL A 149 5.48 -11.69 -13.87
CA VAL A 149 6.69 -12.43 -14.24
C VAL A 149 7.30 -13.13 -13.03
N GLY A 150 7.37 -12.45 -11.88
CA GLY A 150 7.83 -13.04 -10.61
C GLY A 150 6.98 -14.24 -10.16
N ILE A 151 5.65 -14.17 -10.29
CA ILE A 151 4.74 -15.29 -9.99
C ILE A 151 5.08 -16.51 -10.88
N PHE A 152 5.15 -16.31 -12.20
CA PHE A 152 5.39 -17.42 -13.13
C PHE A 152 6.77 -18.07 -12.92
N ILE A 153 7.80 -17.26 -12.73
CA ILE A 153 9.17 -17.75 -12.52
C ILE A 153 9.30 -18.41 -11.14
N GLY A 154 8.64 -17.89 -10.11
CA GLY A 154 8.59 -18.53 -8.79
C GLY A 154 7.95 -19.92 -8.85
N ILE A 155 6.82 -20.06 -9.55
CA ILE A 155 6.13 -21.36 -9.73
C ILE A 155 6.98 -22.33 -10.56
N ALA A 156 7.53 -21.88 -11.69
CA ALA A 156 8.42 -22.69 -12.53
C ALA A 156 9.65 -23.12 -11.72
N GLY A 157 10.19 -22.21 -10.91
CA GLY A 157 11.36 -22.44 -10.09
C GLY A 157 11.13 -23.41 -8.93
N ALA A 158 9.91 -23.51 -8.41
CA ALA A 158 9.51 -24.50 -7.41
C ALA A 158 9.23 -25.89 -8.00
N THR A 159 8.98 -25.99 -9.31
CA THR A 159 8.58 -27.25 -9.98
C THR A 159 9.68 -27.87 -10.84
N GLN A 160 10.65 -27.08 -11.32
CA GLN A 160 11.71 -27.53 -12.22
C GLN A 160 13.11 -27.12 -11.73
N CYS A 161 14.11 -27.97 -11.99
CA CYS A 161 15.52 -27.61 -11.81
C CYS A 161 15.95 -26.71 -12.97
N ILE A 162 16.32 -25.47 -12.65
CA ILE A 162 16.81 -24.48 -13.63
C ILE A 162 18.20 -24.09 -13.12
N GLU A 163 19.24 -24.46 -13.87
CA GLU A 163 20.65 -24.34 -13.46
C GLU A 163 21.16 -22.88 -13.46
N ASP A 164 20.54 -21.99 -14.24
CA ASP A 164 20.89 -20.56 -14.37
C ASP A 164 19.95 -19.62 -13.58
N LYS A 165 19.78 -19.84 -12.27
CA LYS A 165 18.94 -18.95 -11.46
C LYS A 165 19.75 -17.87 -10.75
N GLN A 166 19.49 -16.63 -11.12
CA GLN A 166 19.60 -15.49 -10.19
C GLN A 166 18.34 -15.48 -9.30
N ASP A 167 18.51 -15.27 -7.99
CA ASP A 167 17.51 -15.52 -6.94
C ASP A 167 16.41 -14.44 -6.80
N TRP A 168 15.89 -13.91 -7.90
CA TRP A 168 15.09 -12.68 -7.86
C TRP A 168 13.53 -12.76 -7.85
N PRO A 169 12.83 -13.89 -8.09
CA PRO A 169 11.37 -13.85 -8.32
C PRO A 169 10.54 -13.58 -7.05
N ASP A 170 11.08 -13.79 -5.85
CA ASP A 170 10.30 -13.66 -4.62
C ASP A 170 10.10 -12.21 -4.16
N ILE A 171 10.91 -11.26 -4.64
CA ILE A 171 10.70 -9.84 -4.32
C ILE A 171 9.42 -9.31 -5.00
N PRO A 172 9.21 -9.48 -6.32
CA PRO A 172 7.94 -9.12 -6.94
C PRO A 172 6.73 -9.86 -6.36
N LEU A 173 6.87 -11.15 -6.04
CA LEU A 173 5.80 -11.95 -5.46
C LEU A 173 5.41 -11.46 -4.05
N LEU A 174 6.37 -11.02 -3.24
CA LEU A 174 6.13 -10.40 -1.95
C LEU A 174 5.23 -9.14 -2.06
N PHE A 175 5.23 -8.46 -3.21
CA PHE A 175 4.38 -7.29 -3.50
C PHE A 175 3.09 -7.62 -4.24
N ILE A 176 2.68 -8.88 -4.35
CA ILE A 176 1.42 -9.26 -5.01
C ILE A 176 0.17 -8.57 -4.42
N TRP A 177 0.20 -8.24 -3.13
CA TRP A 177 -0.86 -7.50 -2.46
C TRP A 177 -1.07 -6.07 -2.99
N THR A 178 -0.14 -5.54 -3.80
CA THR A 178 -0.25 -4.22 -4.43
C THR A 178 -1.12 -4.22 -5.70
N LEU A 179 -1.40 -5.39 -6.28
CA LEU A 179 -2.19 -5.52 -7.52
C LEU A 179 -3.56 -4.81 -7.49
N PRO A 180 -4.34 -4.83 -6.40
CA PRO A 180 -5.60 -4.09 -6.34
C PRO A 180 -5.42 -2.58 -6.54
N VAL A 181 -4.37 -1.99 -5.96
CA VAL A 181 -4.07 -0.56 -6.14
C VAL A 181 -3.67 -0.28 -7.58
N ILE A 182 -2.84 -1.14 -8.18
CA ILE A 182 -2.44 -1.00 -9.58
C ILE A 182 -3.68 -1.05 -10.49
N TYR A 183 -4.57 -2.01 -10.28
CA TYR A 183 -5.82 -2.14 -11.04
C TYR A 183 -6.66 -0.86 -10.98
N PHE A 184 -6.88 -0.32 -9.77
CA PHE A 184 -7.66 0.90 -9.61
C PHE A 184 -6.97 2.14 -10.14
N ARG A 185 -5.64 2.22 -10.02
CA ARG A 185 -4.85 3.31 -10.58
C ARG A 185 -4.92 3.34 -12.11
N ILE A 186 -4.92 2.18 -12.75
CA ILE A 186 -5.01 2.03 -14.21
C ILE A 186 -6.43 2.32 -14.72
N LYS A 187 -7.44 1.73 -14.07
CA LYS A 187 -8.83 1.77 -14.56
C LYS A 187 -9.51 3.10 -14.28
N ASP A 188 -9.43 3.61 -13.06
CA ASP A 188 -10.21 4.76 -12.63
C ASP A 188 -9.41 6.05 -12.72
N GLY A 189 -8.09 5.96 -12.49
CA GLY A 189 -7.18 7.08 -12.68
C GLY A 189 -7.35 8.26 -11.72
N LEU A 190 -8.38 8.36 -10.88
CA LEU A 190 -8.55 9.51 -9.99
C LEU A 190 -7.56 9.50 -8.82
N VAL A 191 -7.04 10.68 -8.47
CA VAL A 191 -6.05 10.89 -7.41
C VAL A 191 -6.30 12.22 -6.71
N VAL A 192 -6.23 12.25 -5.38
CA VAL A 192 -6.24 13.51 -4.63
C VAL A 192 -4.84 14.11 -4.70
N ILE A 193 -4.71 15.24 -5.40
CA ILE A 193 -3.42 15.92 -5.65
C ILE A 193 -3.12 17.00 -4.61
N LYS A 194 -4.16 17.53 -3.96
CA LYS A 194 -4.05 18.66 -3.03
C LYS A 194 -4.82 18.37 -1.75
N GLU A 195 -4.25 18.81 -0.63
CA GLU A 195 -4.87 18.67 0.69
C GLU A 195 -6.21 19.43 0.71
N PRO A 196 -7.33 18.77 1.07
CA PRO A 196 -8.65 19.41 1.06
C PRO A 196 -8.77 20.35 2.25
N ILE A 197 -8.58 21.65 2.01
CA ILE A 197 -8.67 22.71 3.04
C ILE A 197 -9.91 23.57 2.73
N PHE A 198 -10.85 23.60 3.66
CA PHE A 198 -12.03 24.46 3.58
C PHE A 198 -12.54 24.86 4.96
N ASN A 199 -13.34 25.92 5.00
CA ASN A 199 -14.05 26.38 6.19
C ASN A 199 -15.46 25.78 6.21
N GLY A 200 -15.89 25.28 7.36
CA GLY A 200 -17.20 24.64 7.55
C GLY A 200 -17.10 23.14 7.84
N LYS A 201 -18.26 22.48 7.79
CA LYS A 201 -18.40 21.05 8.04
C LYS A 201 -19.25 20.40 6.95
N LEU A 202 -18.91 19.16 6.62
CA LEU A 202 -19.60 18.35 5.63
C LEU A 202 -20.74 17.59 6.29
N SER A 203 -21.95 17.71 5.74
CA SER A 203 -23.09 16.96 6.27
C SER A 203 -23.11 15.53 5.74
N VAL A 204 -23.34 14.60 6.65
CA VAL A 204 -23.42 13.16 6.38
C VAL A 204 -24.68 12.57 7.00
N GLU A 205 -25.11 11.44 6.45
CA GLU A 205 -26.20 10.62 6.95
C GLU A 205 -25.81 9.13 6.90
N ASP A 206 -26.43 8.31 7.73
CA ASP A 206 -26.20 6.87 7.71
C ASP A 206 -26.59 6.23 6.36
N TYR A 207 -25.77 5.25 5.93
CA TYR A 207 -26.21 4.37 4.86
C TYR A 207 -27.34 3.46 5.35
N GLN A 208 -28.22 3.08 4.42
CA GLN A 208 -29.08 1.91 4.61
C GLN A 208 -28.27 0.69 5.02
N GLU A 209 -28.77 -0.09 5.98
CA GLU A 209 -28.06 -1.23 6.59
C GLU A 209 -27.42 -2.18 5.57
N ARG A 210 -28.12 -2.48 4.47
CA ARG A 210 -27.60 -3.35 3.40
C ARG A 210 -26.32 -2.78 2.78
N LYS A 211 -26.31 -1.48 2.45
CA LYS A 211 -25.14 -0.82 1.86
C LYS A 211 -23.99 -0.72 2.85
N LEU A 212 -24.28 -0.51 4.13
CA LEU A 212 -23.26 -0.52 5.18
C LEU A 212 -22.64 -1.91 5.34
N SER A 213 -23.46 -2.97 5.35
CA SER A 213 -23.00 -4.36 5.39
C SER A 213 -22.08 -4.72 4.22
N ASP A 214 -22.41 -4.27 3.01
CA ASP A 214 -21.58 -4.50 1.83
C ASP A 214 -20.20 -3.81 1.97
N LYS A 215 -20.17 -2.57 2.50
CA LYS A 215 -18.91 -1.86 2.78
C LYS A 215 -18.07 -2.56 3.85
N GLN A 216 -18.70 -3.09 4.90
CA GLN A 216 -18.03 -3.84 5.96
C GLN A 216 -17.42 -5.14 5.43
N LYS A 217 -18.16 -5.91 4.62
CA LYS A 217 -17.65 -7.13 3.97
C LYS A 217 -16.47 -6.82 3.06
N TYR A 218 -16.57 -5.73 2.29
CA TYR A 218 -15.48 -5.31 1.43
C TYR A 218 -14.25 -4.85 2.23
N GLY A 219 -14.47 -4.18 3.36
CA GLY A 219 -13.41 -3.85 4.33
C GLY A 219 -12.67 -5.08 4.84
N LEU A 220 -13.40 -6.10 5.28
CA LEU A 220 -12.85 -7.39 5.68
C LEU A 220 -12.07 -8.06 4.54
N PHE A 221 -12.62 -8.07 3.33
CA PHE A 221 -11.96 -8.65 2.17
C PHE A 221 -10.60 -8.01 1.88
N VAL A 222 -10.52 -6.68 1.93
CA VAL A 222 -9.26 -5.94 1.75
C VAL A 222 -8.27 -6.23 2.89
N ALA A 223 -8.74 -6.36 4.13
CA ALA A 223 -7.91 -6.78 5.25
C ALA A 223 -7.32 -8.19 5.01
N LEU A 224 -8.14 -9.15 4.61
CA LEU A 224 -7.69 -10.52 4.29
C LEU A 224 -6.68 -10.55 3.14
N ILE A 225 -6.88 -9.77 2.09
CA ILE A 225 -5.90 -9.60 1.00
C ILE A 225 -4.56 -9.14 1.56
N SER A 226 -4.56 -8.08 2.38
CA SER A 226 -3.32 -7.51 2.92
C SER A 226 -2.60 -8.46 3.90
N ILE A 227 -3.33 -9.34 4.58
CA ILE A 227 -2.78 -10.30 5.55
C ILE A 227 -2.26 -11.55 4.85
N LEU A 228 -3.03 -12.11 3.90
CA LEU A 228 -2.79 -13.45 3.37
C LEU A 228 -1.96 -13.47 2.09
N LEU A 229 -2.13 -12.49 1.20
CA LEU A 229 -1.47 -12.50 -0.10
C LEU A 229 0.07 -12.44 -0.09
N PRO A 230 0.76 -11.89 0.92
CA PRO A 230 2.21 -12.00 0.99
C PRO A 230 2.73 -13.43 1.24
N TRP A 231 1.96 -14.29 1.92
CA TRP A 231 2.42 -15.61 2.38
C TRP A 231 2.76 -16.64 1.31
N PRO A 232 2.09 -16.69 0.14
CA PRO A 232 2.53 -17.51 -0.98
C PRO A 232 4.02 -17.35 -1.32
N THR A 233 4.61 -16.16 -1.11
CA THR A 233 6.05 -15.95 -1.33
C THR A 233 6.91 -16.78 -0.38
N VAL A 234 6.48 -16.99 0.86
CA VAL A 234 7.20 -17.81 1.85
C VAL A 234 7.17 -19.27 1.42
N VAL A 235 6.01 -19.74 0.96
CA VAL A 235 5.81 -21.12 0.50
C VAL A 235 6.64 -21.39 -0.74
N ILE A 236 6.60 -20.50 -1.74
CA ILE A 236 7.38 -20.62 -2.97
C ILE A 236 8.88 -20.57 -2.65
N ALA A 237 9.33 -19.64 -1.81
CA ALA A 237 10.71 -19.57 -1.38
C ALA A 237 11.17 -20.87 -0.69
N TYR A 238 10.32 -21.50 0.13
CA TYR A 238 10.65 -22.75 0.80
C TYR A 238 10.86 -23.92 -0.19
N PHE A 239 10.08 -23.99 -1.26
CA PHE A 239 10.14 -25.07 -2.25
C PHE A 239 11.07 -24.80 -3.43
N THR A 240 11.56 -23.57 -3.58
CA THR A 240 12.53 -23.24 -4.63
C THR A 240 13.87 -23.90 -4.30
N ARG A 241 14.50 -24.54 -5.28
CA ARG A 241 15.84 -25.16 -5.19
C ARG A 241 16.92 -24.20 -5.70
N PRO A 242 18.20 -24.30 -5.25
CA PRO A 242 18.78 -25.37 -4.40
C PRO A 242 18.57 -25.22 -2.87
N VAL A 243 18.74 -26.32 -2.12
CA VAL A 243 18.30 -26.58 -0.72
C VAL A 243 18.69 -25.52 0.35
N GLY A 244 19.53 -24.52 0.06
CA GLY A 244 19.81 -23.41 0.99
C GLY A 244 18.71 -22.34 1.14
N PHE A 245 17.54 -22.51 0.50
CA PHE A 245 16.42 -21.56 0.56
C PHE A 245 15.61 -21.52 1.86
N PHE A 246 15.89 -22.37 2.84
CA PHE A 246 15.24 -22.30 4.17
C PHE A 246 15.51 -20.97 4.90
N CYS A 247 16.70 -20.39 4.73
CA CYS A 247 17.04 -19.11 5.36
C CYS A 247 16.26 -17.94 4.73
N ARG A 248 16.01 -18.01 3.42
CA ARG A 248 15.17 -17.05 2.70
C ARG A 248 13.72 -17.13 3.14
N SER A 249 13.13 -18.33 3.22
CA SER A 249 11.75 -18.48 3.66
C SER A 249 11.58 -17.99 5.10
N LYS A 250 12.55 -18.23 5.99
CA LYS A 250 12.60 -17.62 7.34
C LYS A 250 12.64 -16.10 7.31
N PHE A 251 13.49 -15.51 6.47
CA PHE A 251 13.59 -14.07 6.32
C PHE A 251 12.25 -13.46 5.85
N LEU A 252 11.65 -14.04 4.80
CA LEU A 252 10.35 -13.62 4.28
C LEU A 252 9.23 -13.84 5.30
N THR A 253 9.32 -14.89 6.13
CA THR A 253 8.38 -15.13 7.23
C THR A 253 8.38 -13.98 8.22
N ILE A 254 9.53 -13.37 8.52
CA ILE A 254 9.60 -12.20 9.42
C ILE A 254 8.82 -11.02 8.81
N ILE A 255 9.05 -10.72 7.53
CA ILE A 255 8.34 -9.64 6.81
C ILE A 255 6.84 -9.89 6.79
N CYS A 256 6.41 -11.07 6.36
CA CYS A 256 4.99 -11.45 6.28
C CYS A 256 4.31 -11.45 7.66
N SER A 257 5.04 -11.81 8.72
CA SER A 257 4.53 -11.77 10.10
C SER A 257 4.30 -10.34 10.57
N ILE A 258 5.25 -9.42 10.30
CA ILE A 258 5.11 -7.99 10.62
C ILE A 258 3.87 -7.42 9.92
N TRP A 259 3.71 -7.68 8.61
CA TRP A 259 2.55 -7.23 7.86
C TRP A 259 1.24 -7.83 8.38
N SER A 260 1.20 -9.14 8.63
CA SER A 260 -0.01 -9.81 9.14
C SER A 260 -0.45 -9.23 10.48
N PHE A 261 0.48 -9.04 11.40
CA PHE A 261 0.21 -8.44 12.71
C PHE A 261 -0.28 -6.99 12.57
N ASN A 262 0.47 -6.14 11.86
CA ASN A 262 0.12 -4.73 11.70
C ASN A 262 -1.21 -4.52 10.98
N ASN A 263 -1.47 -5.28 9.90
CA ASN A 263 -2.72 -5.23 9.15
C ASN A 263 -3.91 -5.67 10.02
N THR A 264 -3.73 -6.68 10.88
CA THR A 264 -4.76 -7.11 11.83
C THR A 264 -5.06 -6.01 12.86
N VAL A 265 -4.02 -5.42 13.46
CA VAL A 265 -4.17 -4.30 14.41
C VAL A 265 -4.86 -3.10 13.75
N ALA A 266 -4.45 -2.73 12.53
CA ALA A 266 -5.05 -1.63 11.79
C ALA A 266 -6.52 -1.90 11.46
N TYR A 267 -6.87 -3.13 11.06
CA TYR A 267 -8.26 -3.50 10.81
C TYR A 267 -9.14 -3.44 12.08
N ILE A 268 -8.64 -3.90 13.22
CA ILE A 268 -9.34 -3.79 14.51
C ILE A 268 -9.56 -2.33 14.89
N ARG A 269 -8.52 -1.47 14.76
CA ARG A 269 -8.65 -0.02 15.01
C ARG A 269 -9.70 0.58 14.07
N HIS A 270 -9.70 0.19 12.81
CA HIS A 270 -10.66 0.68 11.83
C HIS A 270 -12.11 0.31 12.17
N ILE A 271 -12.36 -0.91 12.69
CA ILE A 271 -13.69 -1.32 13.18
C ILE A 271 -14.15 -0.43 14.35
N ASN A 272 -13.23 -0.11 15.26
CA ASN A 272 -13.52 0.72 16.43
C ASN A 272 -13.84 2.19 16.06
N GLY A 273 -13.40 2.63 14.88
CA GLY A 273 -13.55 4.01 14.40
C GLY A 273 -12.28 4.81 14.63
N GLU A 274 -11.91 5.61 13.63
CA GLU A 274 -10.70 6.43 13.63
C GLU A 274 -11.09 7.91 13.56
N GLY A 275 -10.58 8.75 14.46
CA GLY A 275 -10.89 10.19 14.48
C GLY A 275 -10.15 10.96 13.38
N ASP A 276 -8.94 10.54 13.02
CA ASP A 276 -8.10 11.27 12.07
C ASP A 276 -7.22 10.31 11.23
N VAL A 277 -6.80 10.75 10.04
CA VAL A 277 -5.69 10.15 9.28
C VAL A 277 -4.35 10.59 9.86
N HIS A 278 -4.31 11.79 10.46
CA HIS A 278 -3.10 12.45 10.94
C HIS A 278 -2.67 12.03 12.35
N GLU A 279 -3.50 11.30 13.08
CA GLU A 279 -3.21 10.90 14.45
C GLU A 279 -1.81 10.29 14.57
N SER A 280 -0.99 10.88 15.45
CA SER A 280 0.35 10.42 15.79
C SER A 280 0.27 9.58 17.05
N GLY A 281 -0.47 8.47 16.97
CA GLY A 281 -0.57 7.52 18.07
C GLY A 281 0.65 6.62 18.19
N ILE A 282 0.72 5.88 19.31
CA ILE A 282 1.70 4.80 19.50
C ILE A 282 1.60 3.79 18.35
N ILE A 283 0.38 3.44 17.94
CA ILE A 283 0.12 2.49 16.85
C ILE A 283 0.69 3.00 15.52
N ASP A 284 0.46 4.28 15.18
CA ASP A 284 0.99 4.87 13.94
C ASP A 284 2.52 4.93 13.94
N THR A 285 3.12 5.12 15.13
CA THR A 285 4.57 5.05 15.33
C THR A 285 5.10 3.63 15.13
N ILE A 286 4.39 2.62 15.63
CA ILE A 286 4.73 1.20 15.41
C ILE A 286 4.66 0.86 13.91
N PHE A 287 3.63 1.31 13.20
CA PHE A 287 3.51 1.09 11.76
C PHE A 287 4.64 1.78 10.99
N TRP A 288 4.98 3.00 11.36
CA TRP A 288 6.10 3.72 10.76
C TRP A 288 7.44 3.03 11.00
N LEU A 289 7.74 2.63 12.24
CA LEU A 289 8.95 1.88 12.60
C LEU A 289 9.02 0.54 11.87
N SER A 290 7.89 -0.18 11.80
CA SER A 290 7.78 -1.40 11.01
C SER A 290 8.11 -1.14 9.54
N GLY A 291 7.61 -0.03 8.98
CA GLY A 291 7.95 0.38 7.62
C GLY A 291 9.45 0.59 7.39
N VAL A 292 10.16 1.19 8.35
CA VAL A 292 11.62 1.34 8.30
C VAL A 292 12.31 -0.03 8.34
N ILE A 293 11.88 -0.92 9.24
CA ILE A 293 12.41 -2.29 9.34
C ILE A 293 12.19 -3.06 8.04
N ILE A 294 10.99 -2.98 7.45
CA ILE A 294 10.67 -3.61 6.17
C ILE A 294 11.52 -3.01 5.05
N LEU A 295 11.69 -1.69 4.98
CA LEU A 295 12.52 -1.05 3.95
C LEU A 295 13.96 -1.52 4.01
N ILE A 296 14.55 -1.55 5.21
CA ILE A 296 15.91 -2.07 5.44
C ILE A 296 15.97 -3.56 5.08
N GLY A 297 14.96 -4.33 5.50
CA GLY A 297 14.87 -5.76 5.20
C GLY A 297 14.79 -6.06 3.70
N LEU A 298 14.04 -5.27 2.94
CA LEU A 298 13.96 -5.38 1.48
C LEU A 298 15.30 -5.02 0.82
N GLY A 299 15.98 -3.99 1.31
CA GLY A 299 17.34 -3.65 0.87
C GLY A 299 18.31 -4.81 1.12
N PHE A 300 18.27 -5.38 2.32
CA PHE A 300 19.11 -6.51 2.68
C PHE A 300 18.80 -7.76 1.84
N LEU A 301 17.52 -8.06 1.62
CA LEU A 301 17.08 -9.15 0.75
C LEU A 301 17.56 -8.96 -0.69
N SER A 302 17.59 -7.71 -1.19
CA SER A 302 18.08 -7.40 -2.53
C SER A 302 19.58 -7.66 -2.68
N VAL A 303 20.36 -7.32 -1.64
CA VAL A 303 21.80 -7.60 -1.58
C VAL A 303 22.05 -9.11 -1.50
N LEU A 304 21.32 -9.80 -0.61
CA LEU A 304 21.41 -11.25 -0.43
C LEU A 304 20.94 -12.04 -1.66
N ALA A 305 20.06 -11.50 -2.48
CA ALA A 305 19.65 -12.10 -3.75
C ALA A 305 20.69 -11.92 -4.86
N ALA A 306 21.59 -10.94 -4.73
CA ALA A 306 22.66 -10.68 -5.70
C ALA A 306 23.92 -11.51 -5.45
N ASP A 307 24.15 -11.93 -4.21
CA ASP A 307 25.30 -12.75 -3.82
C ASP A 307 24.85 -13.84 -2.83
N PRO A 308 24.64 -15.08 -3.31
CA PRO A 308 24.20 -16.20 -2.49
C PRO A 308 25.16 -16.58 -1.35
N ASP A 309 26.47 -16.32 -1.50
CA ASP A 309 27.47 -16.69 -0.50
C ASP A 309 27.32 -15.86 0.79
N LEU A 310 26.75 -14.64 0.68
CA LEU A 310 26.42 -13.81 1.84
C LEU A 310 25.40 -14.47 2.77
N TRP A 311 24.50 -15.32 2.27
CA TRP A 311 23.60 -16.07 3.14
C TRP A 311 24.38 -16.96 4.10
N VAL A 312 25.40 -17.66 3.60
CA VAL A 312 26.26 -18.54 4.40
C VAL A 312 27.14 -17.74 5.35
N SER A 313 27.71 -16.62 4.88
CA SER A 313 28.57 -15.78 5.71
C SER A 313 27.82 -15.16 6.90
N ILE A 314 26.55 -14.79 6.72
CA ILE A 314 25.78 -14.05 7.74
C ILE A 314 24.98 -14.98 8.64
N PHE A 315 24.39 -16.03 8.07
CA PHE A 315 23.48 -16.93 8.79
C PHE A 315 24.07 -18.34 9.02
N GLY A 316 25.32 -18.57 8.59
CA GLY A 316 26.09 -19.78 8.85
C GLY A 316 25.85 -20.91 7.85
N SER A 317 26.53 -22.03 8.07
CA SER A 317 26.51 -23.22 7.20
C SER A 317 25.14 -23.85 7.02
N SER A 318 24.17 -23.54 7.90
CA SER A 318 22.78 -23.96 7.72
C SER A 318 22.10 -23.36 6.49
N CYS A 319 22.67 -22.29 5.92
CA CYS A 319 22.24 -21.67 4.68
C CYS A 319 23.13 -22.04 3.49
N TYR A 320 24.04 -23.03 3.64
CA TYR A 320 24.91 -23.49 2.57
C TYR A 320 24.08 -24.09 1.42
N VAL A 321 24.38 -23.62 0.22
CA VAL A 321 23.71 -24.01 -1.02
C VAL A 321 24.70 -24.84 -1.85
N PRO A 322 24.53 -26.16 -2.00
CA PRO A 322 25.26 -26.90 -3.02
C PRO A 322 24.87 -26.35 -4.40
N SER A 323 25.85 -26.02 -5.22
CA SER A 323 25.67 -25.47 -6.57
C SER A 323 25.09 -26.46 -7.60
N SER A 324 24.79 -27.68 -7.18
CA SER A 324 24.29 -28.75 -8.03
C SER A 324 22.81 -29.03 -7.80
N CYS A 325 22.04 -28.94 -8.88
CA CYS A 325 20.99 -29.92 -9.14
C CYS A 325 21.65 -31.33 -9.17
#